data_AF-A0A5C3N3G2-F1
#
_entry.id   AF-A0A5C3N3G2-F1
#
_cell.length_a   1.000
_cell.length_b   1.000
_cell.length_c   1.000
_cell.angle_alpha   90.00
_cell.angle_beta   90.00
_cell.angle_gamma   90.00
#
_symmetry.space_group_name_H-M   'P 1'
#
loop_
_entity.id
_entity.type
_entity.pdbx_description
1 polymer ?
#
loop_
_entity_poly.entity_id
_entity_poly.type
_entity_poly.pdbx_seq_one_letter_code
_entity_poly.pdbx_strand_id
1 'polypeptide(L)'
;MMLFYSLFLSCLLCAAAVTARTVSGAQVVLEDDHLVTDALAQRIHGLSLLYPDPVDLYKAVDPAGAADLDEPRLLRIPGLDGTQWMTEGDKLGLRRQGVKFIDVTETQDLGVRNAARVQAASGNATYPDISYRDQVKDVISKLSTDYMLDILETMTGFYNRYYKSDNGEKASDWLFTKIKDIVKESNTSSSLSVVKFGHSWQQSSVIATFHPANWSADTPTVIIGAHLDSINQWFPLLRAPGADDDASGTVTILEAFRSLLASNFTPQYLVEFHWYSAEEGGCLGSRDVAAAYESQGRTVRGMLQYDMTAYVKQGTTPTLTMITSDVDPKMTEYGLKLAKEYTDIPVQGRDLFAGAGSDHMSWGEAGYPVACATEADPKTLGDPYLHTTNDKIDLPNGEFSVEHARDLSKLAVAFAVELGGWA
;
A
#
# COMPACT_ATOMS: atom_id res chain seq x y z
N MET A 1 77.82 -5.32 -10.88
CA MET A 1 78.06 -6.75 -10.61
C MET A 1 76.71 -7.36 -10.21
N MET A 2 76.15 -8.22 -11.08
CA MET A 2 75.03 -9.19 -10.90
C MET A 2 73.62 -8.63 -10.56
N LEU A 3 72.61 -8.71 -11.46
CA LEU A 3 71.67 -9.84 -11.79
C LEU A 3 70.72 -10.18 -10.60
N PHE A 4 69.39 -10.42 -10.66
CA PHE A 4 68.27 -10.37 -11.63
C PHE A 4 66.98 -10.88 -10.88
N TYR A 5 65.76 -10.66 -11.43
CA TYR A 5 64.40 -11.24 -11.10
C TYR A 5 63.70 -10.80 -9.77
N SER A 6 62.53 -10.12 -9.74
CA SER A 6 61.15 -10.42 -10.21
C SER A 6 60.24 -10.85 -9.04
N LEU A 7 59.14 -10.13 -8.79
CA LEU A 7 57.77 -10.68 -8.75
C LEU A 7 56.72 -9.56 -8.54
N PHE A 8 55.66 -9.64 -9.35
CA PHE A 8 54.39 -8.95 -9.20
C PHE A 8 53.71 -9.26 -7.86
N LEU A 9 53.10 -8.26 -7.22
CA LEU A 9 51.77 -8.44 -6.62
C LEU A 9 51.02 -7.11 -6.51
N SER A 10 49.89 -7.08 -7.20
CA SER A 10 48.82 -6.10 -7.20
C SER A 10 48.00 -6.14 -5.91
N CYS A 11 47.64 -4.97 -5.38
CA CYS A 11 46.41 -4.77 -4.62
C CYS A 11 45.97 -3.30 -4.76
N LEU A 12 44.99 -3.07 -5.65
CA LEU A 12 44.18 -1.86 -5.68
C LEU A 12 43.19 -1.92 -4.51
N LEU A 13 43.17 -0.88 -3.67
CA LEU A 13 42.01 -0.48 -2.90
C LEU A 13 41.48 0.80 -3.54
N CYS A 14 40.49 0.66 -4.43
CA CYS A 14 39.64 1.77 -4.84
C CYS A 14 38.52 1.89 -3.81
N ALA A 15 38.64 2.86 -2.90
CA ALA A 15 37.51 3.34 -2.13
C ALA A 15 36.59 4.12 -3.06
N ALA A 16 35.34 3.67 -3.21
CA ALA A 16 34.30 4.40 -3.89
C ALA A 16 33.94 5.65 -3.08
N ALA A 17 34.13 6.83 -3.67
CA ALA A 17 33.66 8.08 -3.11
C ALA A 17 32.15 8.18 -3.32
N VAL A 18 31.39 8.10 -2.23
CA VAL A 18 29.99 8.53 -2.19
C VAL A 18 29.98 10.06 -2.19
N THR A 19 29.65 10.67 -3.32
CA THR A 19 29.42 12.12 -3.39
C THR A 19 28.09 12.45 -2.72
N ALA A 20 28.15 13.13 -1.57
CA ALA A 20 26.99 13.72 -0.92
C ALA A 20 26.28 14.70 -1.89
N ARG A 21 25.03 14.39 -2.25
CA ARG A 21 24.13 15.32 -2.94
C ARG A 21 23.41 16.17 -1.90
N THR A 22 23.46 17.48 -2.06
CA THR A 22 22.71 18.45 -1.26
C THR A 22 21.24 18.41 -1.67
N VAL A 23 20.39 17.83 -0.82
CA VAL A 23 18.92 17.83 -0.99
C VAL A 23 18.37 19.15 -0.45
N SER A 24 17.78 19.94 -1.34
CA SER A 24 16.95 21.10 -1.00
C SER A 24 15.49 20.65 -0.99
N GLY A 25 15.07 20.08 0.13
CA GLY A 25 13.69 19.77 0.48
C GLY A 25 13.64 19.75 2.01
N ALA A 26 12.55 20.21 2.62
CA ALA A 26 12.43 20.24 4.07
C ALA A 26 12.68 18.83 4.64
N GLN A 27 13.90 18.59 5.14
CA GLN A 27 14.20 17.44 5.97
C GLN A 27 13.29 17.57 7.18
N VAL A 28 12.35 16.64 7.32
CA VAL A 28 11.79 16.36 8.63
C VAL A 28 13.01 16.05 9.49
N VAL A 29 13.31 16.94 10.43
CA VAL A 29 14.27 16.64 11.50
C VAL A 29 13.57 15.59 12.35
N LEU A 30 13.75 14.33 11.97
CA LEU A 30 13.59 13.22 12.90
C LEU A 30 14.65 13.51 13.97
N GLU A 31 14.23 13.85 15.18
CA GLU A 31 15.14 13.93 16.32
C GLU A 31 15.97 12.64 16.36
N ASP A 32 17.17 12.69 16.93
CA ASP A 32 18.13 11.58 17.00
C ASP A 32 17.56 10.44 17.89
N ASP A 33 16.54 9.74 17.35
CA ASP A 33 15.58 8.88 18.03
C ASP A 33 16.12 7.47 18.22
N HIS A 34 17.30 7.17 17.68
CA HIS A 34 17.94 5.85 17.79
C HIS A 34 18.14 5.44 19.26
N LEU A 35 18.38 6.39 20.17
CA LEU A 35 18.55 6.09 21.60
C LEU A 35 17.23 5.88 22.36
N VAL A 36 16.14 6.55 21.97
CA VAL A 36 14.81 6.45 22.61
C VAL A 36 14.05 5.22 22.10
N THR A 37 14.19 4.90 20.81
CA THR A 37 13.58 3.74 20.15
C THR A 37 14.11 2.41 20.71
N ASP A 38 15.41 2.33 20.98
CA ASP A 38 15.99 1.18 21.69
C ASP A 38 15.46 1.05 23.13
N ALA A 39 15.18 2.16 23.83
CA ALA A 39 14.67 2.12 25.20
C ALA A 39 13.23 1.59 25.28
N LEU A 40 12.35 1.98 24.34
CA LEU A 40 10.98 1.47 24.28
C LEU A 40 10.98 -0.04 23.96
N ALA A 41 11.74 -0.47 22.97
CA ALA A 41 11.85 -1.88 22.61
C ALA A 41 12.41 -2.72 23.78
N GLN A 42 13.44 -2.24 24.47
CA GLN A 42 13.98 -2.89 25.67
C GLN A 42 12.95 -2.96 26.81
N ARG A 43 12.17 -1.90 27.03
CA ARG A 43 11.10 -1.88 28.04
C ARG A 43 10.01 -2.90 27.71
N ILE A 44 9.56 -2.95 26.46
CA ILE A 44 8.57 -3.92 25.99
C ILE A 44 9.11 -5.34 26.18
N HIS A 45 10.36 -5.60 25.80
CA HIS A 45 10.99 -6.90 25.99
C HIS A 45 11.04 -7.30 27.47
N GLY A 46 11.53 -6.42 28.35
CA GLY A 46 11.60 -6.69 29.79
C GLY A 46 10.24 -6.95 30.43
N LEU A 47 9.22 -6.18 30.06
CA LEU A 47 7.85 -6.38 30.56
C LEU A 47 7.18 -7.62 29.99
N SER A 48 7.52 -8.04 28.76
CA SER A 48 6.96 -9.25 28.15
C SER A 48 7.32 -10.53 28.90
N LEU A 49 8.42 -10.52 29.67
CA LEU A 49 8.81 -11.62 30.55
C LEU A 49 7.90 -11.73 31.79
N LEU A 50 7.23 -10.64 32.17
CA LEU A 50 6.31 -10.56 33.31
C LEU A 50 4.84 -10.68 32.88
N TYR A 51 4.51 -10.16 31.70
CA TYR A 51 3.17 -10.10 31.14
C TYR A 51 3.15 -10.87 29.80
N PRO A 52 2.89 -12.19 29.83
CA PRO A 52 2.87 -13.00 28.61
C PRO A 52 1.64 -12.70 27.73
N ASP A 53 0.54 -12.28 28.35
CA ASP A 53 -0.66 -11.84 27.64
C ASP A 53 -0.42 -10.48 26.95
N PRO A 54 -0.75 -10.34 25.65
CA PRO A 54 -0.50 -9.09 24.91
C PRO A 54 -1.30 -7.89 25.44
N VAL A 55 -2.50 -8.09 25.98
CA VAL A 55 -3.35 -7.01 26.50
C VAL A 55 -2.77 -6.52 27.82
N ASP A 56 -2.39 -7.43 28.73
CA ASP A 56 -1.73 -7.07 29.97
C ASP A 56 -0.38 -6.38 29.72
N LEU A 57 0.38 -6.87 28.73
CA LEU A 57 1.64 -6.22 28.31
C LEU A 57 1.38 -4.80 27.80
N TYR A 58 0.37 -4.61 26.96
CA TYR A 58 -0.01 -3.28 26.47
C TYR A 58 -0.39 -2.36 27.61
N LYS A 59 -1.26 -2.80 28.52
CA LYS A 59 -1.65 -2.06 29.73
C LYS A 59 -0.44 -1.69 30.60
N ALA A 60 0.60 -2.51 30.66
CA ALA A 60 1.84 -2.23 31.41
C ALA A 60 2.81 -1.27 30.68
N VAL A 61 2.87 -1.33 29.35
CA VAL A 61 3.75 -0.49 28.52
C VAL A 61 3.16 0.90 28.34
N ASP A 62 1.90 0.98 27.94
CA ASP A 62 1.18 2.21 27.63
C ASP A 62 -0.26 2.15 28.17
N PRO A 63 -0.46 2.45 29.46
CA PRO A 63 -1.79 2.47 30.07
C PRO A 63 -2.76 3.46 29.41
N ALA A 64 -2.26 4.55 28.83
CA ALA A 64 -3.10 5.57 28.21
C ALA A 64 -3.61 5.11 26.84
N GLY A 65 -2.74 4.55 26.01
CA GLY A 65 -3.12 3.94 24.73
C GLY A 65 -3.90 2.63 24.86
N ALA A 66 -4.01 2.06 26.06
CA ALA A 66 -4.77 0.85 26.34
C ALA A 66 -6.28 1.08 26.59
N ALA A 67 -6.74 2.33 26.55
CA ALA A 67 -8.08 2.71 26.99
C ALA A 67 -9.21 2.03 26.20
N ASP A 68 -8.96 1.67 24.93
CA ASP A 68 -9.95 1.07 24.05
C ASP A 68 -9.79 -0.45 23.89
N LEU A 69 -8.82 -1.09 24.57
CA LEU A 69 -8.58 -2.52 24.40
C LEU A 69 -9.76 -3.39 24.84
N ASP A 70 -10.61 -2.90 25.73
CA ASP A 70 -11.80 -3.62 26.17
C ASP A 70 -13.05 -3.29 25.31
N GLU A 71 -12.92 -2.43 24.28
CA GLU A 71 -14.03 -2.09 23.40
C GLU A 71 -14.45 -3.29 22.54
N PRO A 72 -15.77 -3.52 22.38
CA PRO A 72 -16.27 -4.63 21.59
C PRO A 72 -15.96 -4.43 20.10
N ARG A 73 -15.52 -5.51 19.45
CA ARG A 73 -15.27 -5.60 18.01
C ARG A 73 -15.94 -6.84 17.44
N LEU A 74 -16.60 -6.68 16.31
CA LEU A 74 -17.21 -7.79 15.57
C LEU A 74 -16.24 -8.23 14.46
N LEU A 75 -15.60 -9.37 14.66
CA LEU A 75 -14.55 -9.87 13.78
C LEU A 75 -15.07 -11.01 12.90
N ARG A 76 -14.66 -11.01 11.64
CA ARG A 76 -14.77 -12.15 10.74
C ARG A 76 -13.42 -12.86 10.70
N ILE A 77 -13.40 -14.11 11.16
CA ILE A 77 -12.17 -14.91 11.23
C ILE A 77 -12.26 -16.04 10.20
N PRO A 78 -11.33 -16.11 9.22
CA PRO A 78 -11.27 -17.17 8.23
C PRO A 78 -11.27 -18.56 8.87
N GLY A 79 -12.12 -19.45 8.35
CA GLY A 79 -12.29 -20.82 8.87
C GLY A 79 -13.29 -20.97 10.02
N LEU A 80 -13.86 -19.86 10.52
CA LEU A 80 -15.00 -19.89 11.44
C LEU A 80 -16.30 -19.52 10.72
N ASP A 81 -17.41 -20.10 11.18
CA ASP A 81 -18.74 -19.72 10.69
C ASP A 81 -19.18 -18.38 11.30
N GLY A 82 -19.51 -17.43 10.44
CA GLY A 82 -20.06 -16.13 10.83
C GLY A 82 -19.05 -15.18 11.49
N THR A 83 -19.57 -14.17 12.18
CA THR A 83 -18.78 -13.17 12.91
C THR A 83 -18.77 -13.47 14.40
N GLN A 84 -17.69 -13.06 15.07
CA GLN A 84 -17.46 -13.28 16.50
C GLN A 84 -17.30 -11.93 17.21
N TRP A 85 -18.05 -11.73 18.30
CA TRP A 85 -17.81 -10.59 19.19
C TRP A 85 -16.57 -10.88 20.03
N MET A 86 -15.59 -10.02 19.89
CA MET A 86 -14.33 -10.02 20.64
C MET A 86 -14.07 -8.58 21.12
N THR A 87 -12.87 -8.31 21.61
CA THR A 87 -12.42 -6.98 22.00
C THR A 87 -11.33 -6.47 21.05
N GLU A 88 -11.06 -5.16 21.07
CA GLU A 88 -9.89 -4.58 20.39
C GLU A 88 -8.58 -5.21 20.88
N GLY A 89 -8.50 -5.56 22.18
CA GLY A 89 -7.38 -6.28 22.78
C GLY A 89 -7.21 -7.70 22.25
N ASP A 90 -8.30 -8.42 21.98
CA ASP A 90 -8.24 -9.78 21.41
C ASP A 90 -7.56 -9.82 20.04
N LYS A 91 -7.64 -8.72 19.25
CA LYS A 91 -6.89 -8.60 17.99
C LYS A 91 -5.39 -8.76 18.20
N LEU A 92 -4.83 -8.29 19.32
CA LEU A 92 -3.41 -8.46 19.64
C LEU A 92 -3.05 -9.94 19.80
N GLY A 93 -3.94 -10.72 20.43
CA GLY A 93 -3.79 -12.17 20.57
C GLY A 93 -3.86 -12.90 19.23
N LEU A 94 -4.85 -12.56 18.40
CA LEU A 94 -5.00 -13.12 17.05
C LEU A 94 -3.76 -12.88 16.18
N ARG A 95 -3.25 -11.64 16.16
CA ARG A 95 -2.03 -11.27 15.42
C ARG A 95 -0.82 -12.09 15.86
N ARG A 96 -0.59 -12.23 17.18
CA ARG A 96 0.51 -13.06 17.71
C ARG A 96 0.42 -14.53 17.30
N GLN A 97 -0.79 -15.03 17.08
CA GLN A 97 -1.03 -16.40 16.64
C GLN A 97 -0.98 -16.56 15.11
N GLY A 98 -0.78 -15.46 14.36
CA GLY A 98 -0.85 -15.47 12.90
C GLY A 98 -2.27 -15.64 12.36
N VAL A 99 -3.29 -15.42 13.19
CA VAL A 99 -4.69 -15.52 12.78
C VAL A 99 -5.11 -14.20 12.15
N LYS A 100 -5.45 -14.25 10.86
CA LYS A 100 -6.00 -13.12 10.11
C LYS A 100 -7.46 -12.88 10.49
N PHE A 101 -7.93 -11.65 10.34
CA PHE A 101 -9.31 -11.26 10.59
C PHE A 101 -9.67 -10.01 9.80
N ILE A 102 -10.96 -9.82 9.55
CA ILE A 102 -11.53 -8.56 9.08
C ILE A 102 -12.38 -8.01 10.21
N ASP A 103 -12.24 -6.71 10.50
CA ASP A 103 -13.10 -6.05 11.46
C ASP A 103 -14.29 -5.43 10.74
N VAL A 104 -15.49 -5.93 11.04
CA VAL A 104 -16.74 -5.50 10.40
C VAL A 104 -17.62 -4.68 11.33
N THR A 105 -17.11 -4.24 12.48
CA THR A 105 -17.88 -3.60 13.57
C THR A 105 -18.77 -2.46 13.05
N GLU A 106 -18.17 -1.53 12.29
CA GLU A 106 -18.83 -0.32 11.79
C GLU A 106 -19.50 -0.49 10.42
N THR A 107 -19.31 -1.64 9.76
CA THR A 107 -19.67 -1.86 8.34
C THR A 107 -20.35 -3.21 8.13
N GLN A 108 -21.26 -3.56 9.05
CA GLN A 108 -21.99 -4.83 9.03
C GLN A 108 -22.97 -4.95 7.84
N ASP A 109 -23.46 -3.82 7.33
CA ASP A 109 -24.36 -3.73 6.18
C ASP A 109 -23.62 -3.47 4.85
N LEU A 110 -22.28 -3.55 4.82
CA LEU A 110 -21.49 -3.31 3.62
C LEU A 110 -21.93 -4.23 2.48
N GLY A 111 -22.22 -3.64 1.32
CA GLY A 111 -22.69 -4.33 0.13
C GLY A 111 -24.20 -4.51 0.04
N VAL A 112 -24.95 -4.33 1.13
CA VAL A 112 -26.42 -4.50 1.15
C VAL A 112 -27.11 -3.49 0.24
N ARG A 113 -26.63 -2.24 0.18
CA ARG A 113 -27.26 -1.16 -0.60
C ARG A 113 -26.88 -1.25 -2.07
N ASN A 114 -25.67 -1.73 -2.36
CA ASN A 114 -25.18 -1.88 -3.71
C ASN A 114 -25.68 -3.16 -4.37
N ALA A 115 -26.07 -4.19 -3.61
CA ALA A 115 -26.54 -5.47 -4.13
C ALA A 115 -27.63 -5.33 -5.21
N ALA A 116 -28.62 -4.45 -4.99
CA ALA A 116 -29.67 -4.19 -5.97
C ALA A 116 -29.15 -3.52 -7.25
N ARG A 117 -28.17 -2.61 -7.15
CA ARG A 117 -27.53 -1.95 -8.29
C ARG A 117 -26.69 -2.93 -9.09
N VAL A 118 -25.91 -3.78 -8.40
CA VAL A 118 -25.11 -4.84 -9.00
C VAL A 118 -26.00 -5.83 -9.76
N GLN A 119 -27.12 -6.25 -9.16
CA GLN A 119 -28.08 -7.15 -9.82
C GLN A 119 -28.74 -6.52 -11.05
N ALA A 120 -28.98 -5.20 -11.04
CA ALA A 120 -29.49 -4.48 -12.21
C ALA A 120 -28.41 -4.31 -13.30
N ALA A 121 -27.15 -4.21 -12.92
CA ALA A 121 -26.00 -4.01 -13.81
C ALA A 121 -25.35 -5.31 -14.31
N SER A 122 -25.78 -6.49 -13.83
CA SER A 122 -25.14 -7.80 -14.07
C SER A 122 -25.25 -8.34 -15.51
N GLY A 123 -25.52 -7.48 -16.50
CA GLY A 123 -25.45 -7.80 -17.93
C GLY A 123 -24.13 -7.34 -18.55
N ASN A 124 -23.31 -8.30 -19.02
CA ASN A 124 -22.16 -8.07 -19.92
C ASN A 124 -21.28 -6.84 -19.65
N ALA A 125 -20.90 -6.59 -18.39
CA ALA A 125 -19.79 -5.67 -18.12
C ALA A 125 -18.57 -6.13 -18.95
N THR A 126 -18.14 -5.24 -19.86
CA THR A 126 -17.00 -5.41 -20.77
C THR A 126 -16.06 -4.25 -20.50
N TYR A 127 -14.77 -4.56 -20.38
CA TYR A 127 -13.73 -3.54 -20.24
C TYR A 127 -13.27 -3.10 -21.63
N PRO A 128 -12.82 -1.84 -21.78
CA PRO A 128 -12.43 -1.31 -23.08
C PRO A 128 -11.25 -2.08 -23.68
N ASP A 129 -11.11 -2.01 -25.00
CA ASP A 129 -9.88 -2.44 -25.66
C ASP A 129 -8.75 -1.44 -25.45
N ILE A 130 -7.51 -1.95 -25.48
CA ILE A 130 -6.29 -1.14 -25.35
C ILE A 130 -6.23 -0.13 -26.50
N SER A 131 -6.37 1.14 -26.16
CA SER A 131 -6.58 2.23 -27.11
C SER A 131 -5.61 3.40 -26.93
N TYR A 132 -4.88 3.47 -25.81
CA TYR A 132 -4.06 4.64 -25.44
C TYR A 132 -2.56 4.31 -25.34
N ARG A 133 -2.05 3.43 -26.20
CA ARG A 133 -0.65 2.95 -26.15
C ARG A 133 0.38 4.04 -26.08
N ASP A 134 0.23 5.08 -26.90
CA ASP A 134 1.21 6.15 -26.98
C ASP A 134 1.18 7.01 -25.71
N GLN A 135 -0.01 7.31 -25.19
CA GLN A 135 -0.19 8.04 -23.93
C GLN A 135 0.34 7.25 -22.74
N VAL A 136 0.02 5.95 -22.64
CA VAL A 136 0.52 5.08 -21.57
C VAL A 136 2.05 5.01 -21.62
N LYS A 137 2.65 4.81 -22.80
CA LYS A 137 4.11 4.79 -22.96
C LYS A 137 4.76 6.13 -22.63
N ASP A 138 4.14 7.25 -23.01
CA ASP A 138 4.60 8.58 -22.66
C ASP A 138 4.61 8.80 -21.14
N VAL A 139 3.56 8.38 -20.42
CA VAL A 139 3.52 8.46 -18.96
C VAL A 139 4.55 7.52 -18.31
N ILE A 140 4.64 6.26 -18.77
CA ILE A 140 5.61 5.27 -18.27
C ILE A 140 7.04 5.78 -18.41
N SER A 141 7.36 6.50 -19.49
CA SER A 141 8.70 7.07 -19.69
C SER A 141 9.12 8.10 -18.65
N LYS A 142 8.16 8.63 -17.87
CA LYS A 142 8.39 9.62 -16.81
C LYS A 142 8.55 9.00 -15.43
N LEU A 143 8.34 7.69 -15.26
CA LEU A 143 8.53 6.99 -13.99
C LEU A 143 9.99 7.10 -13.51
N SER A 144 10.21 7.30 -12.21
CA SER A 144 11.50 7.61 -11.59
C SER A 144 11.71 6.79 -10.32
N THR A 145 12.66 5.85 -10.35
CA THR A 145 13.08 5.09 -9.17
C THR A 145 13.74 5.98 -8.11
N ASP A 146 14.47 7.02 -8.52
CA ASP A 146 15.07 7.99 -7.59
C ASP A 146 13.99 8.67 -6.74
N TYR A 147 12.87 9.08 -7.38
CA TYR A 147 11.76 9.68 -6.67
C TYR A 147 11.09 8.67 -5.73
N MET A 148 10.92 7.43 -6.19
CA MET A 148 10.35 6.37 -5.36
C MET A 148 11.21 6.09 -4.12
N LEU A 149 12.54 6.02 -4.27
CA LEU A 149 13.47 5.83 -3.16
C LEU A 149 13.38 6.96 -2.14
N ASP A 150 13.33 8.23 -2.57
CA ASP A 150 13.19 9.37 -1.65
C ASP A 150 11.92 9.28 -0.78
N ILE A 151 10.80 8.83 -1.37
CA ILE A 151 9.54 8.62 -0.66
C ILE A 151 9.66 7.44 0.32
N LEU A 152 10.22 6.32 -0.14
CA LEU A 152 10.43 5.11 0.67
C LEU A 152 11.31 5.39 1.89
N GLU A 153 12.42 6.12 1.72
CA GLU A 153 13.31 6.50 2.82
C GLU A 153 12.56 7.30 3.89
N THR A 154 11.65 8.20 3.48
CA THR A 154 10.85 8.98 4.43
C THR A 154 9.79 8.12 5.12
N MET A 155 9.02 7.35 4.34
CA MET A 155 7.94 6.48 4.85
C MET A 155 8.45 5.41 5.82
N THR A 156 9.62 4.82 5.54
CA THR A 156 10.26 3.79 6.38
C THR A 156 11.12 4.37 7.50
N GLY A 157 11.36 5.69 7.46
CA GLY A 157 12.02 6.46 8.51
C GLY A 157 11.16 6.64 9.75
N PHE A 158 9.83 6.72 9.60
CA PHE A 158 8.90 6.67 10.73
C PHE A 158 9.14 5.41 11.57
N TYR A 159 9.08 5.52 12.90
CA TYR A 159 9.31 4.37 13.77
C TYR A 159 8.30 3.24 13.49
N ASN A 160 7.04 3.59 13.30
CA ASN A 160 6.01 2.76 12.69
C ASN A 160 4.97 3.70 12.05
N ARG A 161 4.03 3.17 11.28
CA ARG A 161 2.88 3.92 10.75
C ARG A 161 1.57 3.37 11.27
N TYR A 162 1.58 2.85 12.50
CA TYR A 162 0.42 2.22 13.12
C TYR A 162 -0.73 3.22 13.27
N TYR A 163 -1.92 2.85 12.79
CA TYR A 163 -3.05 3.76 12.61
C TYR A 163 -3.54 4.50 13.88
N LYS A 164 -3.30 3.93 15.07
CA LYS A 164 -3.65 4.52 16.37
C LYS A 164 -2.51 5.32 17.02
N SER A 165 -1.35 5.39 16.40
CA SER A 165 -0.18 6.08 16.93
C SER A 165 -0.03 7.48 16.37
N ASP A 166 0.61 8.37 17.13
CA ASP A 166 1.05 9.69 16.67
C ASP A 166 1.90 9.59 15.40
N ASN A 167 2.70 8.52 15.24
CA ASN A 167 3.50 8.31 14.03
C ASN A 167 2.62 7.98 12.82
N GLY A 168 1.56 7.20 13.02
CA GLY A 168 0.57 6.90 11.98
C GLY A 168 -0.13 8.17 11.49
N GLU A 169 -0.57 9.04 12.41
CA GLU A 169 -1.13 10.36 12.06
C GLU A 169 -0.12 11.18 11.26
N LYS A 170 1.10 11.37 11.80
CA LYS A 170 2.18 12.12 11.13
C LYS A 170 2.51 11.57 9.74
N ALA A 171 2.48 10.25 9.55
CA ALA A 171 2.72 9.64 8.25
C ALA A 171 1.62 9.99 7.24
N SER A 172 0.34 9.90 7.63
CA SER A 172 -0.78 10.30 6.75
C SER A 172 -0.76 11.80 6.43
N ASP A 173 -0.39 12.64 7.41
CA ASP A 173 -0.26 14.09 7.25
C ASP A 173 0.87 14.49 6.32
N TRP A 174 2.01 13.81 6.46
CA TRP A 174 3.15 13.96 5.59
C TRP A 174 2.79 13.56 4.15
N LEU A 175 2.17 12.39 3.96
CA LEU A 175 1.79 11.90 2.63
C LEU A 175 0.79 12.84 1.94
N PHE A 176 -0.23 13.30 2.66
CA PHE A 176 -1.18 14.30 2.17
C PHE A 176 -0.48 15.58 1.71
N THR A 177 0.47 16.09 2.51
CA THR A 177 1.23 17.29 2.19
C THR A 177 2.11 17.06 0.96
N LYS A 178 2.80 15.92 0.90
CA LYS A 178 3.65 15.54 -0.23
C LYS A 178 2.87 15.46 -1.54
N ILE A 179 1.68 14.87 -1.54
CA ILE A 179 0.81 14.80 -2.72
C ILE A 179 0.40 16.20 -3.18
N LYS A 180 0.06 17.10 -2.25
CA LYS A 180 -0.26 18.49 -2.59
C LYS A 180 0.94 19.25 -3.17
N ASP A 181 2.13 19.01 -2.65
CA ASP A 181 3.36 19.61 -3.17
C ASP A 181 3.66 19.11 -4.58
N ILE A 182 3.50 17.79 -4.85
CA ILE A 182 3.60 17.22 -6.20
C ILE A 182 2.66 17.94 -7.17
N VAL A 183 1.38 18.10 -6.79
CA VAL A 183 0.38 18.78 -7.63
C VAL A 183 0.83 20.22 -7.91
N LYS A 184 1.26 20.95 -6.89
CA LYS A 184 1.71 22.34 -7.02
C LYS A 184 2.95 22.48 -7.90
N GLU A 185 3.92 21.59 -7.74
CA GLU A 185 5.19 21.60 -8.47
C GLU A 185 5.04 21.17 -9.94
N SER A 186 4.03 20.34 -10.25
CA SER A 186 3.78 19.85 -11.61
C SER A 186 3.44 20.95 -12.61
N ASN A 187 2.92 22.10 -12.15
CA ASN A 187 2.35 23.15 -13.00
C ASN A 187 1.33 22.62 -14.04
N THR A 188 0.65 21.51 -13.71
CA THR A 188 -0.31 20.88 -14.60
C THR A 188 -1.53 21.76 -14.87
N SER A 189 -2.12 21.62 -16.06
CA SER A 189 -3.44 22.18 -16.37
C SER A 189 -4.60 21.27 -15.94
N SER A 190 -4.32 20.05 -15.47
CA SER A 190 -5.33 19.08 -15.04
C SER A 190 -6.15 19.61 -13.86
N SER A 191 -7.45 19.33 -13.87
CA SER A 191 -8.32 19.62 -12.72
C SER A 191 -8.19 18.50 -11.69
N LEU A 192 -7.83 18.82 -10.45
CA LEU A 192 -7.54 17.85 -9.39
C LEU A 192 -8.12 18.26 -8.04
N SER A 193 -8.36 17.27 -7.18
CA SER A 193 -8.58 17.47 -5.74
C SER A 193 -7.76 16.47 -4.91
N VAL A 194 -7.32 16.89 -3.72
CA VAL A 194 -6.65 16.03 -2.74
C VAL A 194 -7.32 16.25 -1.40
N VAL A 195 -7.86 15.19 -0.80
CA VAL A 195 -8.62 15.23 0.45
C VAL A 195 -8.11 14.19 1.45
N LYS A 196 -8.24 14.51 2.74
CA LYS A 196 -8.17 13.52 3.81
C LYS A 196 -9.56 12.96 4.05
N PHE A 197 -9.68 11.65 4.16
CA PHE A 197 -10.85 10.97 4.66
C PHE A 197 -10.59 10.63 6.14
N GLY A 198 -11.38 11.22 7.03
CA GLY A 198 -11.23 11.01 8.47
C GLY A 198 -11.95 9.75 8.95
N HIS A 199 -11.40 9.13 9.99
CA HIS A 199 -11.91 7.91 10.62
C HIS A 199 -12.18 8.14 12.12
N SER A 200 -12.61 7.11 12.84
CA SER A 200 -12.74 7.16 14.31
C SER A 200 -11.39 7.14 15.05
N TRP A 201 -10.29 6.96 14.32
CA TRP A 201 -8.90 7.04 14.79
C TRP A 201 -8.15 8.22 14.15
N GLN A 202 -6.90 8.44 14.57
CA GLN A 202 -6.14 9.65 14.23
C GLN A 202 -5.62 9.67 12.79
N GLN A 203 -5.06 8.54 12.32
CA GLN A 203 -4.57 8.42 10.96
C GLN A 203 -5.70 8.55 9.92
N SER A 204 -5.51 9.38 8.90
CA SER A 204 -6.49 9.58 7.83
C SER A 204 -6.14 8.75 6.60
N SER A 205 -7.14 8.28 5.87
CA SER A 205 -6.91 7.87 4.46
C SER A 205 -6.73 9.12 3.59
N VAL A 206 -5.99 9.03 2.50
CA VAL A 206 -5.78 10.14 1.55
C VAL A 206 -6.34 9.75 0.18
N ILE A 207 -7.10 10.67 -0.44
CA ILE A 207 -7.69 10.45 -1.76
C ILE A 207 -7.31 11.62 -2.67
N ALA A 208 -6.61 11.32 -3.77
CA ALA A 208 -6.32 12.28 -4.84
C ALA A 208 -7.13 11.92 -6.09
N THR A 209 -7.77 12.90 -6.71
CA THR A 209 -8.71 12.70 -7.82
C THR A 209 -8.31 13.54 -9.03
N PHE A 210 -8.12 12.91 -10.18
CA PHE A 210 -8.14 13.58 -11.49
C PHE A 210 -9.58 13.72 -11.97
N HIS A 211 -9.97 14.94 -12.32
CA HIS A 211 -11.31 15.26 -12.80
C HIS A 211 -11.34 15.38 -14.33
N PRO A 212 -12.33 14.77 -15.00
CA PRO A 212 -12.65 15.10 -16.38
C PRO A 212 -13.00 16.59 -16.54
N ALA A 213 -12.85 17.12 -17.76
CA ALA A 213 -13.21 18.51 -18.05
C ALA A 213 -14.67 18.84 -17.71
N ASN A 214 -15.58 17.88 -17.87
CA ASN A 214 -16.98 17.98 -17.49
C ASN A 214 -17.36 16.77 -16.63
N TRP A 215 -17.54 16.97 -15.32
CA TRP A 215 -17.89 15.91 -14.38
C TRP A 215 -19.03 16.33 -13.44
N SER A 216 -19.67 15.34 -12.84
CA SER A 216 -20.70 15.47 -11.80
C SER A 216 -20.53 14.39 -10.73
N ALA A 217 -21.30 14.46 -9.65
CA ALA A 217 -21.28 13.45 -8.59
C ALA A 217 -21.58 12.01 -9.08
N ASP A 218 -22.29 11.87 -10.20
CA ASP A 218 -22.65 10.58 -10.81
C ASP A 218 -21.61 10.07 -11.82
N THR A 219 -20.55 10.84 -12.08
CA THR A 219 -19.50 10.42 -13.03
C THR A 219 -18.82 9.16 -12.52
N PRO A 220 -18.77 8.07 -13.31
CA PRO A 220 -18.14 6.82 -12.88
C PRO A 220 -16.66 7.00 -12.52
N THR A 221 -16.19 6.21 -11.57
CA THR A 221 -14.87 6.36 -10.97
C THR A 221 -13.99 5.12 -11.20
N VAL A 222 -12.71 5.34 -11.52
CA VAL A 222 -11.64 4.35 -11.53
C VAL A 222 -10.79 4.59 -10.29
N ILE A 223 -10.46 3.54 -9.56
CA ILE A 223 -9.74 3.63 -8.29
C ILE A 223 -8.44 2.81 -8.38
N ILE A 224 -7.37 3.39 -7.90
CA ILE A 224 -6.07 2.73 -7.70
C ILE A 224 -5.72 2.90 -6.23
N GLY A 225 -5.54 1.80 -5.50
CA GLY A 225 -5.41 1.80 -4.05
C GLY A 225 -4.13 1.14 -3.55
N ALA A 226 -3.68 1.56 -2.38
CA ALA A 226 -2.64 0.95 -1.54
C ALA A 226 -2.92 1.36 -0.09
N HIS A 227 -2.35 0.69 0.90
CA HIS A 227 -2.45 1.18 2.29
C HIS A 227 -1.17 1.87 2.73
N LEU A 228 -1.31 2.79 3.69
CA LEU A 228 -0.21 3.64 4.15
C LEU A 228 0.29 3.27 5.55
N ASP A 229 -0.48 2.49 6.31
CA ASP A 229 -0.09 2.09 7.65
C ASP A 229 1.00 1.01 7.64
N SER A 230 1.48 0.66 8.83
CA SER A 230 2.35 -0.49 9.04
C SER A 230 2.18 -0.98 10.47
N ILE A 231 2.42 -2.26 10.69
CA ILE A 231 2.35 -2.86 12.02
C ILE A 231 3.57 -3.73 12.32
N ASN A 232 3.86 -3.87 13.61
CA ASN A 232 4.66 -4.98 14.08
C ASN A 232 3.71 -6.05 14.64
N GLN A 233 3.64 -7.19 13.97
CA GLN A 233 2.66 -8.24 14.28
C GLN A 233 2.80 -8.81 15.69
N TRP A 234 4.01 -8.83 16.24
CA TRP A 234 4.22 -9.32 17.61
C TRP A 234 3.71 -8.33 18.66
N PHE A 235 3.91 -7.03 18.42
CA PHE A 235 3.40 -5.97 19.30
C PHE A 235 3.40 -4.60 18.60
N PRO A 236 2.24 -3.92 18.46
CA PRO A 236 2.09 -2.74 17.59
C PRO A 236 2.90 -1.50 18.01
N LEU A 237 3.37 -1.43 19.27
CA LEU A 237 4.24 -0.35 19.75
C LEU A 237 5.73 -0.56 19.43
N LEU A 238 6.09 -1.66 18.78
CA LEU A 238 7.44 -1.85 18.26
C LEU A 238 7.65 -1.15 16.92
N ARG A 239 8.92 -1.07 16.51
CA ARG A 239 9.31 -0.56 15.20
C ARG A 239 8.69 -1.43 14.10
N ALA A 240 8.16 -0.77 13.07
CA ALA A 240 7.60 -1.38 11.88
C ALA A 240 7.89 -0.47 10.68
N PRO A 241 9.08 -0.60 10.06
CA PRO A 241 9.41 0.24 8.93
C PRO A 241 8.45 0.02 7.75
N GLY A 242 7.90 -1.19 7.58
CA GLY A 242 6.83 -1.46 6.61
C GLY A 242 7.24 -1.08 5.20
N ALA A 243 8.42 -1.52 4.77
CA ALA A 243 9.05 -1.05 3.53
C ALA A 243 8.38 -1.68 2.32
N ASP A 244 8.25 -3.00 2.33
CA ASP A 244 7.48 -3.71 1.34
C ASP A 244 5.98 -3.65 1.66
N ASP A 245 5.61 -3.76 2.93
CA ASP A 245 4.23 -3.79 3.42
C ASP A 245 3.86 -2.52 4.24
N ASP A 246 3.21 -1.50 3.66
CA ASP A 246 3.00 -1.30 2.22
C ASP A 246 3.50 0.08 1.74
N ALA A 247 4.67 0.49 2.25
CA ALA A 247 5.33 1.68 1.68
C ALA A 247 5.64 1.46 0.19
N SER A 248 5.87 0.21 -0.24
CA SER A 248 6.10 -0.14 -1.64
C SER A 248 4.86 0.09 -2.53
N GLY A 249 3.68 -0.40 -2.15
CA GLY A 249 2.43 -0.15 -2.88
C GLY A 249 2.05 1.33 -2.85
N THR A 250 2.20 1.98 -1.69
CA THR A 250 2.02 3.44 -1.54
C THR A 250 2.87 4.22 -2.54
N VAL A 251 4.16 3.91 -2.67
CA VAL A 251 5.05 4.62 -3.59
C VAL A 251 4.80 4.23 -5.06
N THR A 252 4.42 2.97 -5.31
CA THR A 252 4.06 2.46 -6.64
C THR A 252 2.93 3.28 -7.25
N ILE A 253 1.86 3.54 -6.50
CA ILE A 253 0.72 4.30 -6.99
C ILE A 253 0.98 5.81 -6.97
N LEU A 254 1.80 6.31 -6.04
CA LEU A 254 2.20 7.71 -5.99
C LEU A 254 3.05 8.11 -7.20
N GLU A 255 3.94 7.24 -7.64
CA GLU A 255 4.81 7.50 -8.79
C GLU A 255 4.02 7.46 -10.11
N ALA A 256 3.01 6.60 -10.21
CA ALA A 256 2.04 6.63 -11.30
C ALA A 256 1.25 7.96 -11.31
N PHE A 257 0.73 8.39 -10.15
CA PHE A 257 0.05 9.67 -9.99
C PHE A 257 0.92 10.86 -10.44
N ARG A 258 2.17 10.93 -9.96
CA ARG A 258 3.15 11.98 -10.32
C ARG A 258 3.43 12.00 -11.82
N SER A 259 3.58 10.84 -12.44
CA SER A 259 3.89 10.73 -13.87
C SER A 259 2.70 11.10 -14.77
N LEU A 260 1.47 10.81 -14.33
CA LEU A 260 0.24 11.27 -15.00
C LEU A 260 0.14 12.81 -14.98
N LEU A 261 0.45 13.44 -13.84
CA LEU A 261 0.53 14.91 -13.73
C LEU A 261 1.56 15.49 -14.69
N ALA A 262 2.76 14.91 -14.74
CA ALA A 262 3.83 15.34 -15.64
C ALA A 262 3.48 15.19 -17.13
N SER A 263 2.41 14.45 -17.45
CA SER A 263 1.89 14.26 -18.81
C SER A 263 0.61 15.05 -19.08
N ASN A 264 0.20 15.95 -18.17
CA ASN A 264 -1.06 16.72 -18.23
C ASN A 264 -2.29 15.82 -18.44
N PHE A 265 -2.33 14.68 -17.77
CA PHE A 265 -3.43 13.73 -17.88
C PHE A 265 -4.78 14.37 -17.54
N THR A 266 -5.72 14.30 -18.48
CA THR A 266 -7.13 14.68 -18.27
C THR A 266 -8.00 13.47 -18.64
N PRO A 267 -8.65 12.82 -17.66
CA PRO A 267 -9.38 11.60 -17.93
C PRO A 267 -10.78 11.88 -18.51
N GLN A 268 -11.44 10.83 -19.01
CA GLN A 268 -12.86 10.87 -19.41
C GLN A 268 -13.79 10.50 -18.24
N TYR A 269 -13.28 9.74 -17.26
CA TYR A 269 -13.95 9.36 -16.02
C TYR A 269 -13.16 9.87 -14.81
N LEU A 270 -13.73 9.86 -13.60
CA LEU A 270 -12.94 10.18 -12.42
C LEU A 270 -11.84 9.11 -12.25
N VAL A 271 -10.61 9.52 -12.01
CA VAL A 271 -9.52 8.60 -11.65
C VAL A 271 -9.00 9.01 -10.28
N GLU A 272 -9.10 8.09 -9.33
CA GLU A 272 -8.75 8.32 -7.93
C GLU A 272 -7.61 7.42 -7.49
N PHE A 273 -6.68 8.00 -6.74
CA PHE A 273 -5.58 7.33 -6.06
C PHE A 273 -5.87 7.38 -4.56
N HIS A 274 -5.98 6.21 -3.94
CA HIS A 274 -6.36 6.04 -2.54
C HIS A 274 -5.18 5.47 -1.76
N TRP A 275 -4.85 6.10 -0.64
CA TRP A 275 -3.93 5.58 0.36
C TRP A 275 -4.74 5.33 1.63
N TYR A 276 -5.05 4.07 1.91
CA TYR A 276 -5.93 3.67 3.00
C TYR A 276 -5.19 3.67 4.33
N SER A 277 -5.87 4.12 5.38
CA SER A 277 -5.43 3.96 6.77
C SER A 277 -5.91 2.62 7.33
N ALA A 278 -5.20 2.08 8.32
CA ALA A 278 -5.66 0.99 9.17
C ALA A 278 -6.04 -0.31 8.41
N GLU A 279 -5.30 -0.66 7.35
CA GLU A 279 -5.43 -1.99 6.72
C GLU A 279 -5.13 -3.06 7.77
N GLU A 280 -4.04 -2.87 8.51
CA GLU A 280 -3.55 -3.82 9.52
C GLU A 280 -4.49 -3.95 10.72
N GLY A 281 -5.43 -3.01 10.84
CA GLY A 281 -6.55 -2.98 11.79
C GLY A 281 -7.67 -3.97 11.46
N GLY A 282 -7.63 -4.61 10.28
CA GLY A 282 -8.68 -5.46 9.71
C GLY A 282 -9.42 -4.79 8.54
N CYS A 283 -8.67 -4.15 7.62
CA CYS A 283 -9.13 -3.35 6.48
C CYS A 283 -10.00 -2.14 6.85
N LEU A 284 -9.83 -1.56 8.04
CA LEU A 284 -10.78 -0.59 8.60
C LEU A 284 -10.97 0.65 7.71
N GLY A 285 -9.89 1.27 7.21
CA GLY A 285 -10.01 2.50 6.44
C GLY A 285 -10.64 2.30 5.06
N SER A 286 -10.26 1.25 4.33
CA SER A 286 -10.90 0.95 3.04
C SER A 286 -12.36 0.56 3.19
N ARG A 287 -12.75 -0.09 4.29
CA ARG A 287 -14.16 -0.38 4.61
C ARG A 287 -14.97 0.89 4.81
N ASP A 288 -14.46 1.86 5.58
CA ASP A 288 -15.13 3.15 5.77
C ASP A 288 -15.30 3.91 4.44
N VAL A 289 -14.26 3.93 3.61
CA VAL A 289 -14.30 4.57 2.30
C VAL A 289 -15.30 3.86 1.37
N ALA A 290 -15.25 2.53 1.28
CA ALA A 290 -16.18 1.75 0.46
C ALA A 290 -17.64 1.92 0.91
N ALA A 291 -17.90 1.91 2.23
CA ALA A 291 -19.22 2.17 2.80
C ALA A 291 -19.73 3.58 2.47
N ALA A 292 -18.86 4.58 2.52
CA ALA A 292 -19.21 5.94 2.10
C ALA A 292 -19.61 5.99 0.62
N TYR A 293 -18.86 5.31 -0.27
CA TYR A 293 -19.14 5.27 -1.71
C TYR A 293 -20.46 4.56 -2.00
N GLU A 294 -20.69 3.44 -1.33
CA GLU A 294 -21.94 2.69 -1.42
C GLU A 294 -23.13 3.56 -0.98
N SER A 295 -23.00 4.26 0.15
CA SER A 295 -24.05 5.12 0.72
C SER A 295 -24.41 6.30 -0.17
N GLN A 296 -23.41 6.84 -0.88
CA GLN A 296 -23.57 7.93 -1.84
C GLN A 296 -24.05 7.44 -3.21
N GLY A 297 -24.12 6.12 -3.42
CA GLY A 297 -24.50 5.54 -4.70
C GLY A 297 -23.49 5.74 -5.81
N ARG A 298 -22.21 5.91 -5.47
CA ARG A 298 -21.14 6.10 -6.45
C ARG A 298 -20.99 4.86 -7.34
N THR A 299 -20.80 5.11 -8.62
CA THR A 299 -20.49 4.07 -9.61
C THR A 299 -18.97 3.92 -9.74
N VAL A 300 -18.45 2.74 -9.39
CA VAL A 300 -17.03 2.40 -9.58
C VAL A 300 -16.91 1.49 -10.80
N ARG A 301 -16.15 1.93 -11.81
CA ARG A 301 -15.82 1.17 -13.01
C ARG A 301 -14.83 0.05 -12.71
N GLY A 302 -13.95 0.30 -11.74
CA GLY A 302 -12.93 -0.62 -11.31
C GLY A 302 -12.05 -0.09 -10.21
N MET A 303 -11.63 -0.98 -9.32
CA MET A 303 -10.61 -0.72 -8.31
C MET A 303 -9.45 -1.71 -8.49
N LEU A 304 -8.23 -1.19 -8.49
CA LEU A 304 -7.00 -1.99 -8.52
C LEU A 304 -6.17 -1.70 -7.26
N GLN A 305 -6.06 -2.70 -6.38
CA GLN A 305 -5.20 -2.66 -5.21
C GLN A 305 -3.75 -2.99 -5.59
N TYR A 306 -2.82 -2.32 -4.92
CA TYR A 306 -1.41 -2.68 -4.80
C TYR A 306 -1.13 -2.93 -3.34
N ASP A 307 -0.50 -4.07 -3.05
CA ASP A 307 -0.08 -4.44 -1.71
C ASP A 307 1.14 -5.36 -1.85
N MET A 308 2.29 -4.88 -1.37
CA MET A 308 3.61 -5.45 -1.57
C MET A 308 4.03 -5.49 -3.04
N THR A 309 5.07 -4.73 -3.38
CA THR A 309 5.44 -4.46 -4.77
C THR A 309 6.95 -4.46 -5.02
N ALA A 310 7.77 -4.66 -3.99
CA ALA A 310 9.21 -4.44 -4.07
C ALA A 310 10.06 -5.64 -3.68
N TYR A 311 9.54 -6.67 -3.00
CA TYR A 311 10.33 -7.84 -2.65
C TYR A 311 10.47 -8.83 -3.82
N VAL A 312 11.73 -9.11 -4.15
CA VAL A 312 12.15 -10.12 -5.12
C VAL A 312 13.08 -11.10 -4.41
N LYS A 313 12.56 -12.29 -4.13
CA LYS A 313 13.36 -13.37 -3.54
C LYS A 313 14.62 -13.65 -4.34
N GLN A 314 15.76 -13.74 -3.65
CA GLN A 314 17.06 -13.94 -4.27
C GLN A 314 17.08 -15.21 -5.14
N GLY A 315 17.63 -15.10 -6.34
CA GLY A 315 17.76 -16.22 -7.28
C GLY A 315 16.47 -16.57 -8.03
N THR A 316 15.45 -15.72 -7.96
CA THR A 316 14.20 -15.88 -8.72
C THR A 316 14.03 -14.77 -9.77
N THR A 317 13.06 -14.94 -10.66
CA THR A 317 12.71 -13.93 -11.66
C THR A 317 11.59 -13.05 -11.08
N PRO A 318 11.74 -11.71 -11.07
CA PRO A 318 10.64 -10.80 -10.69
C PRO A 318 9.40 -11.05 -11.54
N THR A 319 8.22 -10.97 -10.93
CA THR A 319 6.94 -11.15 -11.63
C THR A 319 5.99 -10.02 -11.31
N LEU A 320 4.99 -9.77 -12.16
CA LEU A 320 3.79 -9.08 -11.72
C LEU A 320 2.71 -10.13 -11.51
N THR A 321 2.18 -10.22 -10.30
CA THR A 321 1.16 -11.20 -9.96
C THR A 321 -0.19 -10.52 -9.74
N MET A 322 -1.19 -10.92 -10.51
CA MET A 322 -2.58 -10.56 -10.25
C MET A 322 -3.22 -11.62 -9.35
N ILE A 323 -3.87 -11.19 -8.26
CA ILE A 323 -4.61 -12.10 -7.39
C ILE A 323 -5.87 -12.60 -8.10
N THR A 324 -6.21 -13.88 -7.92
CA THR A 324 -7.37 -14.53 -8.57
C THR A 324 -8.43 -15.04 -7.59
N SER A 325 -8.21 -14.90 -6.28
CA SER A 325 -9.18 -15.23 -5.21
C SER A 325 -9.80 -13.96 -4.65
N ASP A 326 -11.08 -14.01 -4.25
CA ASP A 326 -11.79 -12.90 -3.60
C ASP A 326 -11.76 -11.57 -4.39
N VAL A 327 -11.78 -11.68 -5.73
CA VAL A 327 -11.74 -10.57 -6.70
C VAL A 327 -12.76 -10.76 -7.82
N ASP A 328 -12.99 -9.73 -8.65
CA ASP A 328 -13.79 -9.85 -9.87
C ASP A 328 -12.95 -10.51 -10.99
N PRO A 329 -13.37 -11.67 -11.53
CA PRO A 329 -12.57 -12.39 -12.53
C PRO A 329 -12.36 -11.60 -13.83
N LYS A 330 -13.35 -10.82 -14.27
CA LYS A 330 -13.23 -10.03 -15.51
C LYS A 330 -12.30 -8.84 -15.31
N MET A 331 -12.35 -8.19 -14.14
CA MET A 331 -11.44 -7.10 -13.79
C MET A 331 -10.01 -7.62 -13.69
N THR A 332 -9.85 -8.80 -13.10
CA THR A 332 -8.56 -9.49 -13.01
C THR A 332 -8.00 -9.83 -14.40
N GLU A 333 -8.83 -10.37 -15.30
CA GLU A 333 -8.45 -10.60 -16.69
C GLU A 333 -8.07 -9.32 -17.42
N TYR A 334 -8.77 -8.22 -17.15
CA TYR A 334 -8.44 -6.91 -17.70
C TYR A 334 -7.09 -6.40 -17.18
N GLY A 335 -6.83 -6.49 -15.87
CA GLY A 335 -5.53 -6.17 -15.27
C GLY A 335 -4.40 -7.02 -15.85
N LEU A 336 -4.61 -8.33 -16.03
CA LEU A 336 -3.66 -9.23 -16.69
C LEU A 336 -3.38 -8.82 -18.15
N LYS A 337 -4.42 -8.40 -18.90
CA LYS A 337 -4.28 -7.90 -20.29
C LYS A 337 -3.42 -6.64 -20.32
N LEU A 338 -3.67 -5.68 -19.42
CA LEU A 338 -2.89 -4.45 -19.32
C LEU A 338 -1.45 -4.70 -18.91
N ALA A 339 -1.23 -5.53 -17.88
CA ALA A 339 0.10 -5.87 -17.41
C ALA A 339 0.94 -6.49 -18.54
N LYS A 340 0.39 -7.45 -19.30
CA LYS A 340 1.08 -8.09 -20.43
C LYS A 340 1.42 -7.13 -21.58
N GLU A 341 0.64 -6.07 -21.78
CA GLU A 341 0.91 -5.08 -22.82
C GLU A 341 2.00 -4.09 -22.39
N TYR A 342 2.01 -3.70 -21.11
CA TYR A 342 2.73 -2.50 -20.65
C TYR A 342 3.88 -2.78 -19.69
N THR A 343 4.08 -4.02 -19.23
CA THR A 343 5.24 -4.38 -18.39
C THR A 343 6.19 -5.32 -19.12
N ASP A 344 7.47 -5.24 -18.75
CA ASP A 344 8.55 -6.04 -19.36
C ASP A 344 8.90 -7.29 -18.52
N ILE A 345 8.19 -7.51 -17.42
CA ILE A 345 8.38 -8.63 -16.50
C ILE A 345 7.31 -9.70 -16.71
N PRO A 346 7.59 -10.98 -16.42
CA PRO A 346 6.59 -12.04 -16.50
C PRO A 346 5.33 -11.70 -15.67
N VAL A 347 4.16 -11.85 -16.31
CA VAL A 347 2.85 -11.61 -15.70
C VAL A 347 2.16 -12.93 -15.43
N GLN A 348 1.60 -13.08 -14.24
CA GLN A 348 0.90 -14.29 -13.82
C GLN A 348 -0.34 -14.01 -12.96
N GLY A 349 -1.20 -15.03 -12.82
CA GLY A 349 -2.30 -15.03 -11.86
C GLY A 349 -2.04 -16.05 -10.75
N ARG A 350 -2.33 -15.71 -9.50
CA ARG A 350 -2.22 -16.61 -8.33
C ARG A 350 -3.34 -16.37 -7.34
N ASP A 351 -3.76 -17.41 -6.64
CA ASP A 351 -4.71 -17.33 -5.55
C ASP A 351 -4.00 -17.08 -4.21
N LEU A 352 -4.70 -16.44 -3.29
CA LEU A 352 -4.25 -16.27 -1.91
C LEU A 352 -4.50 -17.54 -1.10
N PHE A 353 -3.85 -17.64 0.06
CA PHE A 353 -4.23 -18.62 1.07
C PHE A 353 -5.46 -18.13 1.84
N ALA A 354 -6.18 -19.05 2.48
CA ALA A 354 -7.42 -18.71 3.18
C ALA A 354 -7.18 -17.61 4.22
N GLY A 355 -7.94 -16.52 4.11
CA GLY A 355 -7.84 -15.40 5.05
C GLY A 355 -6.78 -14.36 4.75
N ALA A 356 -5.96 -14.54 3.71
CA ALA A 356 -5.17 -13.45 3.16
C ALA A 356 -6.04 -12.57 2.25
N GLY A 357 -5.65 -11.31 2.17
CA GLY A 357 -6.30 -10.28 1.38
C GLY A 357 -5.79 -8.92 1.83
N SER A 358 -6.40 -7.88 1.27
CA SER A 358 -6.05 -6.48 1.48
C SER A 358 -7.29 -5.63 1.21
N ASP A 359 -7.15 -4.31 1.05
CA ASP A 359 -8.26 -3.37 0.90
C ASP A 359 -9.22 -3.66 -0.27
N HIS A 360 -8.78 -4.39 -1.30
CA HIS A 360 -9.67 -4.86 -2.37
C HIS A 360 -10.86 -5.66 -1.85
N MET A 361 -10.72 -6.36 -0.72
CA MET A 361 -11.81 -7.13 -0.10
C MET A 361 -12.96 -6.22 0.33
N SER A 362 -12.66 -5.03 0.85
CA SER A 362 -13.66 -4.03 1.26
C SER A 362 -14.51 -3.58 0.08
N TRP A 363 -13.87 -3.30 -1.06
CA TRP A 363 -14.55 -2.90 -2.29
C TRP A 363 -15.32 -4.05 -2.93
N GLY A 364 -14.78 -5.27 -2.89
CA GLY A 364 -15.44 -6.48 -3.38
C GLY A 364 -16.69 -6.80 -2.57
N GLU A 365 -16.63 -6.72 -1.23
CA GLU A 365 -17.78 -6.90 -0.34
C GLU A 365 -18.84 -5.82 -0.58
N ALA A 366 -18.42 -4.58 -0.84
CA ALA A 366 -19.33 -3.50 -1.27
C ALA A 366 -19.94 -3.71 -2.67
N GLY A 367 -19.56 -4.78 -3.39
CA GLY A 367 -20.12 -5.16 -4.68
C GLY A 367 -19.49 -4.46 -5.89
N TYR A 368 -18.32 -3.84 -5.73
CA TYR A 368 -17.61 -3.19 -6.82
C TYR A 368 -16.66 -4.16 -7.55
N PRO A 369 -16.37 -3.93 -8.84
CA PRO A 369 -15.41 -4.76 -9.57
C PRO A 369 -13.98 -4.43 -9.13
N VAL A 370 -13.29 -5.43 -8.58
CA VAL A 370 -11.95 -5.28 -7.99
C VAL A 370 -10.94 -6.23 -8.62
N ALA A 371 -9.70 -5.79 -8.69
CA ALA A 371 -8.53 -6.63 -8.88
C ALA A 371 -7.42 -6.20 -7.90
N CYS A 372 -6.42 -7.06 -7.72
CA CYS A 372 -5.29 -6.81 -6.84
C CYS A 372 -3.99 -7.27 -7.52
N ALA A 373 -2.97 -6.43 -7.47
CA ALA A 373 -1.63 -6.69 -8.00
C ALA A 373 -0.60 -6.74 -6.86
N THR A 374 0.33 -7.68 -6.95
CA THR A 374 1.41 -7.89 -5.97
C THR A 374 2.69 -8.36 -6.67
N GLU A 375 3.78 -8.36 -5.94
CA GLU A 375 5.16 -8.64 -6.37
C GLU A 375 5.44 -10.08 -6.85
N ALA A 376 4.77 -11.09 -6.30
CA ALA A 376 5.19 -12.48 -6.49
C ALA A 376 4.05 -13.46 -6.24
N ASP A 377 4.34 -14.76 -6.35
CA ASP A 377 3.44 -15.81 -5.86
C ASP A 377 3.41 -15.77 -4.32
N PRO A 378 2.31 -15.31 -3.68
CA PRO A 378 2.30 -15.04 -2.25
C PRO A 378 2.49 -16.32 -1.40
N LYS A 379 2.24 -17.50 -1.97
CA LYS A 379 2.35 -18.78 -1.26
C LYS A 379 3.76 -19.33 -1.22
N THR A 380 4.63 -18.88 -2.11
CA THR A 380 5.96 -19.51 -2.32
C THR A 380 7.12 -18.52 -2.33
N LEU A 381 6.85 -17.25 -2.65
CA LEU A 381 7.87 -16.25 -2.95
C LEU A 381 7.66 -14.90 -2.23
N GLY A 382 6.62 -14.74 -1.40
CA GLY A 382 6.38 -13.49 -0.68
C GLY A 382 7.44 -13.16 0.37
N ASP A 383 7.50 -11.89 0.76
CA ASP A 383 8.44 -11.36 1.75
C ASP A 383 8.35 -12.10 3.11
N PRO A 384 9.42 -12.77 3.57
CA PRO A 384 9.44 -13.37 4.91
C PRO A 384 9.61 -12.34 6.05
N TYR A 385 9.84 -11.06 5.75
CA TYR A 385 10.09 -10.01 6.73
C TYR A 385 8.86 -9.16 7.08
N LEU A 386 7.74 -9.33 6.36
CA LEU A 386 6.48 -8.59 6.56
C LEU A 386 6.05 -8.51 8.03
N HIS A 387 5.50 -7.36 8.41
CA HIS A 387 5.09 -7.01 9.78
C HIS A 387 6.17 -7.15 10.87
N THR A 388 7.46 -7.11 10.52
CA THR A 388 8.56 -7.16 11.49
C THR A 388 9.41 -5.89 11.45
N THR A 389 10.38 -5.79 12.36
CA THR A 389 11.39 -4.73 12.31
C THR A 389 12.32 -4.83 11.11
N ASN A 390 12.32 -5.98 10.40
CA ASN A 390 13.24 -6.29 9.32
C ASN A 390 12.64 -6.11 7.93
N ASP A 391 11.35 -5.80 7.83
CA ASP A 391 10.77 -5.28 6.59
C ASP A 391 11.36 -3.88 6.36
N LYS A 392 12.42 -3.82 5.54
CA LYS A 392 13.27 -2.65 5.32
C LYS A 392 13.68 -2.55 3.85
N ILE A 393 14.03 -1.34 3.43
CA ILE A 393 14.59 -1.11 2.09
C ILE A 393 16.01 -1.67 1.90
N ASP A 394 16.75 -1.91 2.99
CA ASP A 394 18.16 -2.34 2.99
C ASP A 394 18.34 -3.84 3.30
N LEU A 395 17.54 -4.69 2.67
CA LEU A 395 17.64 -6.15 2.85
C LEU A 395 19.04 -6.67 2.48
N PRO A 396 19.64 -7.55 3.31
CA PRO A 396 21.06 -7.92 3.19
C PRO A 396 21.40 -8.65 1.88
N ASN A 397 20.42 -9.26 1.23
CA ASN A 397 20.58 -9.99 -0.02
C ASN A 397 20.18 -9.19 -1.26
N GLY A 398 19.85 -7.90 -1.11
CA GLY A 398 19.34 -7.06 -2.20
C GLY A 398 17.99 -7.50 -2.73
N GLU A 399 17.14 -8.03 -1.84
CA GLU A 399 15.82 -8.55 -2.19
C GLU A 399 14.74 -7.46 -2.26
N PHE A 400 15.00 -6.27 -1.71
CA PHE A 400 14.15 -5.10 -1.91
C PHE A 400 14.54 -4.38 -3.21
N SER A 401 13.60 -4.23 -4.15
CA SER A 401 13.82 -3.77 -5.52
C SER A 401 12.86 -2.66 -5.89
N VAL A 402 13.33 -1.41 -5.85
CA VAL A 402 12.53 -0.26 -6.29
C VAL A 402 12.23 -0.31 -7.80
N GLU A 403 13.10 -0.96 -8.60
CA GLU A 403 12.87 -1.20 -10.02
C GLU A 403 11.65 -2.09 -10.24
N HIS A 404 11.41 -3.06 -9.36
CA HIS A 404 10.26 -3.94 -9.43
C HIS A 404 8.97 -3.19 -9.08
N ALA A 405 8.97 -2.39 -8.01
CA ALA A 405 7.88 -1.48 -7.68
C ALA A 405 7.57 -0.53 -8.85
N ARG A 406 8.59 0.05 -9.51
CA ARG A 406 8.43 0.88 -10.72
C ARG A 406 7.78 0.09 -11.87
N ASP A 407 8.13 -1.18 -12.05
CA ASP A 407 7.49 -2.02 -13.07
C ASP A 407 6.02 -2.29 -12.76
N LEU A 408 5.63 -2.35 -11.49
CA LEU A 408 4.22 -2.38 -11.07
C LEU A 408 3.52 -1.03 -11.28
N SER A 409 4.22 0.11 -11.14
CA SER A 409 3.65 1.43 -11.48
C SER A 409 3.24 1.55 -12.95
N LYS A 410 3.87 0.79 -13.86
CA LYS A 410 3.44 0.73 -15.27
C LYS A 410 2.01 0.22 -15.40
N LEU A 411 1.61 -0.77 -14.60
CA LEU A 411 0.23 -1.25 -14.56
C LEU A 411 -0.71 -0.19 -13.99
N ALA A 412 -0.31 0.54 -12.95
CA ALA A 412 -1.14 1.60 -12.36
C ALA A 412 -1.42 2.71 -13.37
N VAL A 413 -0.40 3.12 -14.13
CA VAL A 413 -0.54 4.06 -15.26
C VAL A 413 -1.47 3.50 -16.33
N ALA A 414 -1.26 2.26 -16.77
CA ALA A 414 -2.08 1.64 -17.79
C ALA A 414 -3.55 1.54 -17.36
N PHE A 415 -3.81 1.17 -16.11
CA PHE A 415 -5.15 1.06 -15.55
C PHE A 415 -5.85 2.42 -15.49
N ALA A 416 -5.16 3.45 -14.98
CA ALA A 416 -5.67 4.83 -14.94
C ALA A 416 -6.08 5.32 -16.33
N VAL A 417 -5.21 5.13 -17.33
CA VAL A 417 -5.40 5.68 -18.68
C VAL A 417 -6.41 4.86 -19.50
N GLU A 418 -6.27 3.54 -19.53
CA GLU A 418 -7.12 2.70 -20.38
C GLU A 418 -8.54 2.57 -19.84
N LEU A 419 -8.72 2.50 -18.51
CA LEU A 419 -10.05 2.43 -17.90
C LEU A 419 -10.68 3.81 -17.65
N GLY A 420 -9.85 4.81 -17.32
CA GLY A 420 -10.27 6.19 -17.07
C GLY A 420 -10.43 7.02 -18.34
N GLY A 421 -9.86 6.57 -19.47
CA GLY A 421 -9.82 7.27 -20.74
C GLY A 421 -8.87 8.47 -20.73
N TRP A 422 -8.60 9.03 -21.90
CA TRP A 422 -7.81 10.26 -22.08
C TRP A 422 -8.56 11.22 -23.00
N ALA A 423 -8.67 12.48 -22.61
CA ALA A 423 -9.39 13.53 -23.34
C ALA A 423 -8.45 14.47 -24.12
#